data_AF-A0A9W8QTA8-F1
#
_entry.id   AF-A0A9W8QTA8-F1
#
_cell.length_a   1.000
_cell.length_b   1.000
_cell.length_c   1.000
_cell.angle_alpha   90.00
_cell.angle_beta   90.00
_cell.angle_gamma   90.00
#
_symmetry.space_group_name_H-M   'P 1'
#
loop_
_entity.id
_entity.type
_entity.pdbx_description
1 polymer ?
#
loop_
_entity_poly.entity_id
_entity_poly.type
_entity_poly.pdbx_seq_one_letter_code
_entity_poly.pdbx_strand_id
1 'polypeptide(L)' 'MGFKVIIVGGSVAGLSVANMLEQFDIDYVLKAYPHIAPQVGASIGILPNGFYILD' A
#
# COMPACT_ATOMS: atom_id res chain seq x y z
N MET A 1 3.48 23.81 -8.41
CA MET A 1 2.67 22.90 -7.56
C MET A 1 2.61 21.57 -8.29
N GLY A 2 3.20 20.51 -7.73
CA GLY A 2 3.17 19.16 -8.30
C GLY A 2 1.94 18.37 -7.84
N PHE A 3 1.59 17.31 -8.57
CA PHE A 3 0.55 16.37 -8.17
C PHE A 3 1.03 15.55 -6.97
N LYS A 4 0.20 15.46 -5.91
CA LYS A 4 0.53 14.70 -4.70
C LYS A 4 -0.68 13.87 -4.25
N VAL A 5 -0.43 12.59 -3.96
CA VAL A 5 -1.47 11.64 -3.52
C VAL A 5 -1.44 11.46 -2.00
N ILE A 6 -2.61 11.41 -1.37
CA ILE A 6 -2.73 11.04 0.05
C ILE A 6 -3.31 9.62 0.11
N ILE A 7 -2.59 8.70 0.73
CA ILE A 7 -3.02 7.32 0.95
C ILE A 7 -3.41 7.16 2.41
N VAL A 8 -4.65 6.75 2.69
CA VAL A 8 -5.14 6.51 4.05
C VAL A 8 -5.28 5.01 4.27
N GLY A 9 -4.47 4.47 5.19
CA GLY A 9 -4.39 3.05 5.52
C GLY A 9 -3.15 2.36 4.94
N GLY A 10 -2.37 1.71 5.81
CA GLY A 10 -1.19 0.90 5.44
C GLY A 10 -1.51 -0.58 5.31
N SER A 11 -2.60 -0.92 4.62
CA SER A 11 -2.95 -2.31 4.28
C SER A 11 -2.20 -2.76 3.03
N VAL A 12 -2.38 -4.03 2.62
CA VAL A 12 -1.82 -4.56 1.37
C VAL A 12 -2.17 -3.63 0.18
N ALA A 13 -3.45 -3.24 0.03
CA ALA A 13 -3.86 -2.34 -1.04
C ALA A 13 -3.21 -0.95 -0.97
N GLY A 14 -3.16 -0.33 0.23
CA GLY A 14 -2.56 1.00 0.41
C GLY A 14 -1.06 1.01 0.11
N LEU A 15 -0.35 -0.03 0.55
CA LEU A 15 1.08 -0.19 0.28
C LEU A 15 1.36 -0.56 -1.19
N SER A 16 0.50 -1.33 -1.85
CA SER A 16 0.61 -1.57 -3.30
C SER A 16 0.51 -0.27 -4.10
N VAL A 17 -0.42 0.62 -3.75
CA VAL A 17 -0.54 1.93 -4.41
C VAL A 17 0.68 2.80 -4.11
N ALA A 18 1.14 2.83 -2.85
CA ALA A 18 2.36 3.57 -2.49
C ALA A 18 3.57 3.09 -3.31
N ASN A 19 3.77 1.78 -3.39
CA ASN A 19 4.86 1.17 -4.18
C ASN A 19 4.74 1.49 -5.67
N MET A 20 3.53 1.52 -6.23
CA MET A 20 3.32 1.93 -7.61
C MET A 20 3.70 3.40 -7.80
N LEU A 21 3.26 4.31 -6.93
CA LEU A 21 3.57 5.73 -7.04
C LEU A 21 5.08 6.01 -6.90
N GLU A 22 5.78 5.31 -5.99
CA GLU A 22 7.25 5.35 -5.91
C GLU A 22 7.91 4.99 -7.26
N GLN A 23 7.48 3.91 -7.91
CA GLN A 23 8.06 3.44 -9.18
C GLN A 23 7.87 4.42 -10.35
N PHE A 24 6.88 5.30 -10.27
CA PHE A 24 6.60 6.31 -11.30
C PHE A 24 7.06 7.72 -10.88
N ASP A 25 7.86 7.85 -9.82
CA ASP A 25 8.33 9.13 -9.28
C ASP A 25 7.18 10.11 -8.96
N ILE A 26 6.05 9.57 -8.48
CA ILE A 26 4.87 10.36 -8.10
C ILE A 26 4.86 10.58 -6.58
N ASP A 27 4.87 11.84 -6.18
CA ASP A 27 4.79 12.29 -4.80
C ASP A 27 3.53 11.73 -4.07
N TYR A 28 3.71 11.10 -2.91
CA TYR A 28 2.61 10.71 -2.04
C TYR A 28 2.93 10.84 -0.54
N VAL A 29 1.89 10.75 0.28
CA VAL A 29 1.99 10.62 1.74
C VAL A 29 1.09 9.50 2.23
N LEU A 30 1.65 8.59 3.04
CA LEU A 30 0.92 7.49 3.67
C LEU A 30 0.49 7.88 5.10
N LYS A 31 -0.79 7.70 5.41
CA LYS A 31 -1.37 7.82 6.75
C LYS A 31 -1.76 6.43 7.25
N ALA A 32 -0.86 5.81 8.00
CA ALA A 32 -1.05 4.47 8.55
C ALA A 32 -0.81 4.45 10.07
N TYR A 33 -1.14 3.32 10.70
CA TYR A 33 -0.76 3.06 12.08
C TYR A 33 0.76 3.03 12.24
N PRO A 34 1.30 3.32 13.44
CA PRO A 34 2.75 3.31 13.69
C PRO A 34 3.41 1.95 13.37
N HIS A 35 2.66 0.87 13.51
CA HIS A 35 3.12 -0.47 13.22
C HIS A 35 2.33 -1.05 12.05
N ILE A 36 3.03 -1.33 10.95
CA ILE A 36 2.48 -1.99 9.77
C ILE A 36 2.47 -3.51 10.01
N ALA A 37 1.37 -4.15 9.61
CA ALA A 37 1.17 -5.60 9.75
C ALA A 37 1.48 -6.12 11.16
N PRO A 38 0.82 -5.59 12.22
CA PRO A 38 0.97 -6.11 13.57
C PRO A 38 0.61 -7.60 13.61
N GLN A 39 1.40 -8.40 14.32
CA GLN A 39 1.06 -9.79 14.55
C GLN A 39 -0.16 -9.88 15.50
N VAL A 40 -1.31 -10.20 14.94
CA VAL A 40 -2.60 -10.35 15.66
C VAL A 40 -3.27 -11.70 15.41
N GLY A 41 -2.58 -12.64 14.75
CA GLY A 41 -3.13 -13.96 14.40
C GLY A 41 -4.10 -13.96 13.21
N ALA A 42 -4.05 -12.93 12.37
CA ALA A 42 -4.87 -12.82 11.16
C ALA A 42 -4.23 -13.54 9.97
N SER A 43 -5.04 -14.20 9.16
CA SER A 43 -4.65 -14.76 7.86
C SER A 43 -5.13 -13.84 6.73
N ILE A 44 -4.37 -13.76 5.64
CA ILE A 44 -4.73 -12.99 4.44
C ILE A 44 -4.82 -13.95 3.26
N GLY A 45 -5.97 -13.96 2.57
CA GLY A 45 -6.12 -14.59 1.28
C GLY A 45 -5.94 -13.56 0.17
N ILE A 46 -5.13 -13.88 -0.84
CA ILE A 46 -4.94 -13.05 -2.02
C ILE A 46 -5.40 -13.85 -3.25
N LEU A 47 -6.34 -13.27 -4.00
CA LEU A 47 -6.83 -13.85 -5.24
C LEU A 47 -5.80 -13.68 -6.38
N PRO A 48 -5.86 -14.48 -7.46
CA PRO A 48 -4.86 -14.44 -8.53
C PRO A 48 -4.62 -13.06 -9.13
N ASN A 49 -5.67 -12.24 -9.28
CA ASN A 49 -5.56 -10.87 -9.77
C ASN A 49 -4.82 -9.94 -8.80
N GLY A 50 -4.94 -10.18 -7.49
CA GLY A 50 -4.17 -9.45 -6.48
C GLY A 50 -2.71 -9.91 -6.45
N PHE A 51 -2.46 -11.20 -6.66
CA PHE A 51 -1.11 -11.76 -6.71
C PHE A 51 -0.30 -11.18 -7.87
N TYR A 52 -0.92 -10.99 -9.04
CA TYR A 52 -0.27 -10.36 -10.19
C TYR A 52 0.23 -8.93 -9.92
N ILE A 53 -0.45 -8.20 -9.03
CA ILE A 53 -0.04 -6.83 -8.65
C ILE A 53 1.14 -6.85 -7.65
N LEU A 54 1.33 -7.97 -6.95
CA LEU A 54 2.31 -8.12 -5.87
C LEU A 54 3.58 -8.88 -6.29
N ASP A 55 3.56 -9.53 -7.45
CA ASP A 55 4.74 -10.14 -8.11
C ASP A 55 5.61 -9.05 -8.74
#